data_AF-A0A0G1KUK2-F1
#
_entry.id   AF-A0A0G1KUK2-F1
#
_cell.length_a   1.000
_cell.length_b   1.000
_cell.length_c   1.000
_cell.angle_alpha   90.00
_cell.angle_beta   90.00
_cell.angle_gamma   90.00
#
_symmetry.space_group_name_H-M   'P 1'
#
loop_
_entity.id
_entity.type
_entity.pdbx_description
1 polymer ?
#
loop_
_entity_poly.entity_id
_entity_poly.type
_entity_poly.pdbx_seq_one_letter_code
_entity_poly.pdbx_strand_id
1 'polypeptide(L)'
;MISWLTLIWVIAFIYLAIWHADKLVFVLALILPTYLIKFWVVGIPTTWLELAIYTVMVVWLIRSREEVRAGLGWLATYRIPLILLVVGSAIGLAVSSQLTLSLGIIKGWFIDPWVLAAIIIISAQHSRHIFQQAVAGLVLAGTILGLVAIAQVVTGNFMTVDQRASAWFTSANYLSLFLVPILVLSWGLLKQALSTPRQLISLLIIEVIMLTALYFTFSYAGWG
;
A
#
# COMPACT_ATOMS: atom_id res chain seq x y z
N MET A 1 8.75 -13.98 -18.32
CA MET A 1 8.01 -15.26 -18.22
C MET A 1 7.22 -15.23 -16.92
N ILE A 2 5.94 -15.61 -16.93
CA ILE A 2 5.12 -15.67 -15.71
C ILE A 2 5.59 -16.90 -14.93
N SER A 3 6.04 -16.70 -13.69
CA SER A 3 6.47 -17.80 -12.83
C SER A 3 5.25 -18.53 -12.24
N TRP A 4 5.39 -19.82 -11.92
CA TRP A 4 4.36 -20.59 -11.21
C TRP A 4 3.92 -19.90 -9.91
N LEU A 5 4.85 -19.26 -9.20
CA LEU A 5 4.56 -18.45 -8.02
C LEU A 5 3.58 -17.31 -8.30
N THR A 6 3.72 -16.64 -9.45
CA THR A 6 2.81 -15.54 -9.85
C THR A 6 1.41 -16.07 -10.15
N LEU A 7 1.29 -17.25 -10.75
CA LEU A 7 -0.01 -17.87 -11.00
C LEU A 7 -0.70 -18.25 -9.68
N ILE A 8 0.05 -18.88 -8.76
CA ILE A 8 -0.45 -19.23 -7.42
C ILE A 8 -0.89 -17.96 -6.68
N TRP A 9 -0.11 -16.88 -6.77
CA TRP A 9 -0.43 -15.58 -6.18
C TRP A 9 -1.77 -15.03 -6.69
N VAL A 10 -1.98 -15.01 -8.00
CA VAL A 10 -3.23 -14.53 -8.61
C VAL A 10 -4.41 -15.41 -8.19
N ILE A 11 -4.27 -16.74 -8.23
CA ILE A 11 -5.33 -17.68 -7.82
C ILE A 11 -5.70 -17.47 -6.35
N ALA A 12 -4.70 -17.29 -5.47
CA ALA A 12 -4.93 -17.01 -4.05
C ALA A 12 -5.70 -15.69 -3.86
N PHE A 13 -5.36 -14.64 -4.60
CA PHE A 13 -6.08 -13.36 -4.53
C PHE A 13 -7.50 -13.44 -5.10
N ILE A 14 -7.73 -14.19 -6.17
CA ILE A 14 -9.07 -14.47 -6.69
C ILE A 14 -9.90 -15.20 -5.63
N TYR A 15 -9.34 -16.26 -5.03
CA TYR A 15 -10.00 -17.01 -3.96
C TYR A 15 -10.37 -16.10 -2.77
N LEU A 16 -9.42 -15.30 -2.29
CA LEU A 16 -9.67 -14.34 -1.21
C LEU A 16 -10.73 -13.31 -1.59
N ALA A 17 -10.70 -12.77 -2.81
CA ALA A 17 -11.67 -11.77 -3.24
C ALA A 17 -13.11 -12.32 -3.34
N ILE A 18 -13.26 -13.60 -3.71
CA ILE A 18 -14.57 -14.25 -3.83
C ILE A 18 -15.09 -14.68 -2.45
N TRP A 19 -14.27 -15.34 -1.65
CA TRP A 19 -14.73 -16.02 -0.43
C TRP A 19 -14.50 -15.22 0.86
N HIS A 20 -13.58 -14.27 0.85
CA HIS A 20 -13.16 -13.47 2.02
C HIS A 20 -13.06 -11.98 1.66
N ALA A 21 -14.06 -11.48 0.92
CA ALA A 21 -14.12 -10.08 0.50
C ALA A 21 -14.02 -9.09 1.68
N ASP A 22 -14.52 -9.50 2.84
CA ASP A 22 -14.46 -8.74 4.09
C ASP A 22 -13.02 -8.50 4.57
N LYS A 23 -12.05 -9.36 4.24
CA LYS A 23 -10.64 -9.23 4.67
C LYS A 23 -9.74 -8.65 3.59
N LEU A 24 -10.28 -8.41 2.40
CA LEU A 24 -9.49 -8.13 1.20
C LEU A 24 -8.71 -6.81 1.31
N VAL A 25 -9.33 -5.78 1.89
CA VAL A 25 -8.70 -4.49 2.13
C VAL A 25 -7.56 -4.60 3.14
N PHE A 26 -7.73 -5.39 4.19
CA PHE A 26 -6.66 -5.69 5.15
C PHE A 26 -5.48 -6.37 4.44
N VAL A 27 -5.75 -7.39 3.63
CA VAL A 27 -4.69 -8.13 2.91
C VAL A 27 -3.98 -7.23 1.91
N LEU A 28 -4.70 -6.43 1.11
CA LEU A 28 -4.10 -5.47 0.17
C LEU A 28 -3.19 -4.47 0.88
N ALA A 29 -3.64 -3.92 2.02
CA ALA A 29 -2.83 -3.00 2.82
C ALA A 29 -1.58 -3.68 3.39
N LEU A 30 -1.71 -4.93 3.86
CA LEU A 30 -0.60 -5.74 4.37
C LEU A 30 0.47 -6.00 3.31
N ILE A 31 0.05 -6.31 2.08
CA ILE A 31 0.97 -6.65 0.99
C ILE A 31 1.48 -5.43 0.22
N LEU A 32 1.14 -4.19 0.62
CA LEU A 32 1.63 -2.98 -0.04
C LEU A 32 3.14 -3.00 -0.30
N PRO A 33 4.02 -3.42 0.63
CA PRO A 33 5.47 -3.43 0.40
C PRO A 33 5.93 -4.36 -0.75
N THR A 34 5.07 -5.26 -1.24
CA THR A 34 5.38 -6.15 -2.38
C THR A 34 5.42 -5.43 -3.73
N TYR A 35 5.15 -4.12 -3.80
CA TYR A 35 5.31 -3.32 -5.03
C TYR A 35 6.74 -3.34 -5.59
N LEU A 36 7.73 -3.71 -4.77
CA LEU A 36 9.12 -3.87 -5.21
C LEU A 36 9.34 -5.13 -6.07
N ILE A 37 8.42 -6.11 -6.00
CA ILE A 37 8.50 -7.35 -6.76
C ILE A 37 7.97 -7.10 -8.17
N LYS A 38 8.88 -6.65 -9.05
CA LYS A 38 8.60 -6.26 -10.44
C LYS A 38 8.92 -7.39 -11.42
N PHE A 39 8.08 -7.56 -12.43
CA PHE A 39 8.26 -8.49 -13.54
C PHE A 39 7.54 -7.97 -14.78
N TRP A 40 7.73 -8.64 -15.92
CA TRP A 40 7.16 -8.22 -17.19
C TRP A 40 5.93 -9.06 -17.55
N VAL A 41 4.80 -8.40 -17.80
CA VAL A 41 3.57 -9.02 -18.32
C VAL A 41 3.25 -8.36 -19.65
N VAL A 42 3.28 -9.13 -20.75
CA VAL A 42 2.96 -8.64 -22.11
C VAL A 42 3.68 -7.32 -22.46
N GLY A 43 4.98 -7.22 -22.12
CA GLY A 43 5.79 -6.03 -22.41
C GLY A 43 5.55 -4.82 -21.51
N ILE A 44 4.71 -4.94 -20.47
CA ILE A 44 4.45 -3.89 -19.49
C ILE A 44 5.07 -4.29 -18.13
N PRO A 45 5.90 -3.43 -17.51
CA PRO A 45 6.43 -3.69 -16.18
C PRO A 45 5.26 -3.71 -15.19
N THR A 46 5.13 -4.82 -14.45
CA THR A 46 4.03 -5.10 -13.54
C THR A 46 4.54 -5.61 -12.20
N THR A 47 3.76 -5.43 -11.13
CA THR A 47 4.11 -5.89 -9.77
C THR A 47 3.11 -6.89 -9.20
N TRP A 48 3.51 -7.63 -8.16
CA TRP A 48 2.58 -8.51 -7.45
C TRP A 48 1.45 -7.75 -6.78
N LEU A 49 1.73 -6.55 -6.28
CA LEU A 49 0.73 -5.65 -5.72
C LEU A 49 -0.28 -5.20 -6.79
N GLU A 50 0.18 -4.81 -7.97
CA GLU A 50 -0.68 -4.37 -9.07
C GLU A 50 -1.64 -5.48 -9.52
N LEU A 51 -1.15 -6.71 -9.68
CA LEU A 51 -2.02 -7.85 -10.00
C LEU A 51 -3.07 -8.09 -8.91
N ALA A 52 -2.69 -7.95 -7.64
CA ALA A 52 -3.63 -8.06 -6.53
C ALA A 52 -4.68 -6.94 -6.59
N ILE A 53 -4.27 -5.68 -6.75
CA ILE A 53 -5.18 -4.53 -6.86
C ILE A 53 -6.18 -4.73 -8.01
N TYR A 54 -5.73 -5.11 -9.20
CA TYR A 54 -6.64 -5.30 -10.34
C TYR A 54 -7.56 -6.51 -10.19
N THR A 55 -7.06 -7.60 -9.61
CA THR A 55 -7.89 -8.77 -9.30
C THR A 55 -9.02 -8.37 -8.34
N VAL A 56 -8.68 -7.64 -7.28
CA VAL A 56 -9.64 -7.13 -6.31
C VAL A 56 -10.61 -6.15 -6.97
N MET A 57 -10.11 -5.22 -7.78
CA MET A 57 -10.93 -4.25 -8.50
C MET A 57 -11.99 -4.94 -9.35
N VAL A 58 -11.62 -5.97 -10.13
CA VAL A 58 -12.57 -6.70 -10.99
C VAL A 58 -13.65 -7.36 -10.15
N VAL A 59 -13.29 -8.08 -9.08
CA VAL A 59 -14.28 -8.77 -8.23
C VAL A 59 -15.17 -7.75 -7.50
N TRP A 60 -14.58 -6.68 -6.97
CA TRP A 60 -15.28 -5.60 -6.29
C TRP A 60 -16.27 -4.89 -7.22
N LEU A 61 -15.87 -4.56 -8.46
CA LEU A 61 -16.77 -3.97 -9.46
C LEU A 61 -17.93 -4.89 -9.83
N ILE A 62 -17.73 -6.21 -9.83
CA ILE A 62 -18.80 -7.17 -10.12
C ILE A 62 -19.80 -7.25 -8.97
N ARG A 63 -19.34 -7.25 -7.72
CA ARG A 63 -20.17 -7.46 -6.52
C ARG A 63 -20.83 -6.19 -5.99
N SER A 64 -20.15 -5.04 -6.09
CA SER A 64 -20.56 -3.78 -5.48
C SER A 64 -21.03 -2.76 -6.52
N ARG A 65 -21.66 -3.21 -7.63
CA ARG A 65 -22.05 -2.32 -8.75
C ARG A 65 -22.90 -1.11 -8.33
N GLU A 66 -23.84 -1.33 -7.42
CA GLU A 66 -24.71 -0.25 -6.92
C GLU A 66 -23.95 0.72 -6.03
N GLU A 67 -23.15 0.20 -5.10
CA GLU A 67 -22.28 0.99 -4.21
C GLU A 67 -21.29 1.84 -5.01
N VAL A 68 -20.70 1.27 -6.08
CA VAL A 68 -19.80 1.98 -7.00
C VAL A 68 -20.54 3.12 -7.66
N ARG A 69 -21.71 2.86 -8.25
CA ARG A 69 -22.49 3.91 -8.95
C ARG A 69 -22.89 5.04 -8.01
N ALA A 70 -23.33 4.73 -6.80
CA ALA A 70 -23.68 5.73 -5.79
C ALA A 70 -22.45 6.46 -5.25
N GLY A 71 -21.34 5.75 -5.08
CA GLY A 71 -20.11 6.24 -4.47
C GLY A 71 -19.26 7.12 -5.37
N LEU A 72 -19.35 7.02 -6.70
CA LEU A 72 -18.49 7.81 -7.62
C LEU A 72 -18.74 9.33 -7.58
N GLY A 73 -19.79 9.80 -6.89
CA GLY A 73 -20.10 11.22 -6.73
C GLY A 73 -18.96 12.05 -6.14
N TRP A 74 -18.10 11.47 -5.28
CA TRP A 74 -16.96 12.19 -4.69
C TRP A 74 -15.92 12.62 -5.74
N LEU A 75 -15.79 11.90 -6.86
CA LEU A 75 -14.87 12.25 -7.94
C LEU A 75 -15.27 13.55 -8.63
N ALA A 76 -16.56 13.92 -8.60
CA ALA A 76 -17.03 15.17 -9.21
C ALA A 76 -16.39 16.41 -8.57
N THR A 77 -16.12 16.37 -7.26
CA THR A 77 -15.40 17.41 -6.53
C THR A 77 -13.97 17.58 -7.02
N TYR A 78 -13.32 16.48 -7.40
CA TYR A 78 -11.91 16.45 -7.83
C TYR A 78 -11.74 16.41 -9.35
N ARG A 79 -12.80 16.71 -10.12
CA ARG A 79 -12.78 16.63 -11.59
C ARG A 79 -11.68 17.47 -12.23
N ILE A 80 -11.45 18.70 -11.73
CA ILE A 80 -10.44 19.60 -12.30
C ILE A 80 -9.02 19.06 -12.03
N PRO A 81 -8.64 18.75 -10.77
CA PRO A 81 -7.36 18.07 -10.50
C PRO A 81 -7.15 16.79 -11.32
N LEU A 82 -8.19 15.96 -11.44
CA LEU A 82 -8.14 14.72 -12.24
C LEU A 82 -7.85 14.99 -13.71
N ILE A 83 -8.57 15.93 -14.32
CA ILE A 83 -8.36 16.31 -15.73
C ILE A 83 -6.94 16.85 -15.91
N LEU A 84 -6.47 17.73 -15.02
CA LEU A 84 -5.11 18.27 -15.09
C LEU A 84 -4.05 17.16 -14.97
N LEU A 85 -4.27 16.19 -14.08
CA LEU A 85 -3.37 15.05 -13.89
C LEU A 85 -3.33 14.15 -15.13
N VAL A 86 -4.49 13.85 -15.73
CA VAL A 86 -4.60 13.05 -16.95
C VAL A 86 -3.94 13.76 -18.13
N VAL A 87 -4.22 15.05 -18.32
CA VAL A 87 -3.63 15.86 -19.40
C VAL A 87 -2.12 15.98 -19.22
N GLY A 88 -1.65 16.27 -18.01
CA GLY A 88 -0.21 16.34 -17.71
C GLY A 88 0.50 15.01 -17.96
N SER A 89 -0.13 13.89 -17.55
CA SER A 89 0.40 12.54 -17.81
C SER A 89 0.45 12.21 -19.31
N ALA A 90 -0.57 12.62 -20.07
CA ALA A 90 -0.61 12.42 -21.51
C ALA A 90 0.47 13.23 -22.26
N ILE A 91 0.68 14.49 -21.86
CA ILE A 91 1.77 15.32 -22.39
C ILE A 91 3.13 14.68 -22.05
N GLY A 92 3.31 14.24 -20.80
CA GLY A 92 4.52 13.54 -20.37
C GLY A 92 4.81 12.28 -21.18
N LEU A 93 3.77 11.50 -21.52
CA LEU A 93 3.91 10.34 -22.42
C LEU A 93 4.30 10.74 -23.84
N ALA A 94 3.67 11.78 -24.39
CA ALA A 94 3.90 12.22 -25.76
C ALA A 94 5.35 12.71 -26.00
N VAL A 95 6.00 13.26 -24.97
CA VAL A 95 7.38 13.77 -25.05
C VAL A 95 8.41 12.73 -24.57
N SER A 96 7.97 11.60 -24.02
CA SER A 96 8.89 10.61 -23.45
C SER A 96 9.64 9.81 -24.51
N SER A 97 10.96 9.69 -24.32
CA SER A 97 11.81 8.80 -25.12
C SER A 97 11.67 7.31 -24.74
N GLN A 98 11.09 7.01 -23.59
CA GLN A 98 10.94 5.65 -23.06
C GLN A 98 9.49 5.37 -22.68
N LEU A 99 8.64 5.18 -23.70
CA LEU A 99 7.19 5.02 -23.52
C LEU A 99 6.83 3.94 -22.50
N THR A 100 7.47 2.78 -22.54
CA THR A 100 7.20 1.66 -21.64
C THR A 100 7.50 1.99 -20.18
N LEU A 101 8.58 2.73 -19.91
CA LEU A 101 8.93 3.18 -18.57
C LEU A 101 7.91 4.21 -18.06
N SER A 102 7.57 5.19 -18.91
CA SER A 102 6.59 6.23 -18.58
C SER A 102 5.20 5.68 -18.30
N LEU A 103 4.75 4.67 -19.06
CA LEU A 103 3.50 3.96 -18.80
C LEU A 103 3.54 3.24 -17.44
N GLY A 104 4.67 2.61 -17.10
CA GLY A 104 4.88 2.02 -15.78
C GLY A 104 4.77 3.03 -14.65
N ILE A 105 5.35 4.22 -14.82
CA ILE A 105 5.27 5.32 -13.83
C ILE A 105 3.83 5.78 -13.66
N ILE A 106 3.12 6.07 -14.76
CA ILE A 106 1.74 6.57 -14.68
C ILE A 106 0.83 5.55 -13.99
N LYS A 107 0.99 4.27 -14.34
CA LYS A 107 0.23 3.18 -13.73
C LYS A 107 0.51 3.10 -12.22
N GLY A 108 1.78 2.96 -11.84
CA GLY A 108 2.18 2.76 -10.44
C GLY A 108 1.96 3.97 -9.53
N TRP A 109 2.07 5.19 -10.05
CA TRP A 109 2.03 6.41 -9.24
C TRP A 109 0.66 7.08 -9.22
N PHE A 110 -0.15 6.85 -10.26
CA PHE A 110 -1.48 7.43 -10.35
C PHE A 110 -2.55 6.35 -10.41
N ILE A 111 -2.55 5.46 -11.41
CA ILE A 111 -3.68 4.54 -11.57
C ILE A 111 -3.88 3.64 -10.35
N ASP A 112 -2.81 2.98 -9.86
CA ASP A 112 -2.94 2.00 -8.79
C ASP A 112 -3.33 2.62 -7.43
N PRO A 113 -2.70 3.74 -6.99
CA PRO A 113 -3.16 4.45 -5.80
C PRO A 113 -4.61 4.92 -5.89
N TRP A 114 -5.04 5.37 -7.07
CA TRP A 114 -6.42 5.83 -7.27
C TRP A 114 -7.42 4.68 -7.24
N VAL A 115 -7.12 3.54 -7.85
CA VAL A 115 -7.96 2.34 -7.78
C VAL A 115 -8.07 1.85 -6.35
N LEU A 116 -6.95 1.76 -5.62
CA LEU A 116 -6.94 1.35 -4.23
C LEU A 116 -7.73 2.33 -3.34
N ALA A 117 -7.55 3.64 -3.54
CA ALA A 117 -8.30 4.67 -2.83
C ALA A 117 -9.81 4.58 -3.12
N ALA A 118 -10.21 4.36 -4.37
CA ALA A 118 -11.62 4.20 -4.73
C ALA A 118 -12.26 3.00 -4.05
N ILE A 119 -11.59 1.85 -4.05
CA ILE A 119 -12.04 0.63 -3.33
C ILE A 119 -12.23 0.94 -1.84
N ILE A 120 -11.23 1.55 -1.19
CA ILE A 120 -11.29 1.83 0.25
C ILE A 120 -12.38 2.85 0.57
N ILE A 121 -12.44 3.99 -0.13
CA ILE A 121 -13.35 5.09 0.16
C ILE A 121 -14.81 4.67 -0.05
N ILE A 122 -15.12 4.08 -1.21
CA ILE A 122 -16.50 3.71 -1.55
C ILE A 122 -16.99 2.59 -0.63
N SER A 123 -16.14 1.59 -0.33
CA SER A 123 -16.51 0.56 0.62
C SER A 123 -16.61 1.10 2.06
N ALA A 124 -15.76 2.05 2.47
CA ALA A 124 -15.82 2.65 3.80
C ALA A 124 -17.07 3.51 4.04
N GLN A 125 -17.72 4.03 2.99
CA GLN A 125 -19.02 4.72 3.12
C GLN A 125 -20.11 3.79 3.68
N HIS A 126 -19.99 2.49 3.45
CA HIS A 126 -20.94 1.48 3.92
C HIS A 126 -20.53 0.87 5.26
N SER A 127 -19.22 0.78 5.53
CA SER A 127 -18.72 0.24 6.79
C SER A 127 -17.39 0.86 7.22
N ARG A 128 -17.40 1.57 8.36
CA ARG A 128 -16.20 2.13 8.99
C ARG A 128 -15.14 1.07 9.33
N HIS A 129 -15.56 -0.19 9.51
CA HIS A 129 -14.67 -1.32 9.76
C HIS A 129 -13.68 -1.55 8.63
N ILE A 130 -14.05 -1.23 7.38
CA ILE A 130 -13.18 -1.43 6.21
C ILE A 130 -11.95 -0.51 6.27
N PHE A 131 -12.15 0.74 6.72
CA PHE A 131 -11.04 1.65 6.94
C PHE A 131 -10.14 1.19 8.10
N GLN A 132 -10.73 0.68 9.18
CA GLN A 132 -9.95 0.09 10.28
C GLN A 132 -9.13 -1.12 9.83
N GLN A 133 -9.67 -1.95 8.94
CA GLN A 133 -8.96 -3.07 8.33
C GLN A 133 -7.80 -2.61 7.44
N ALA A 134 -7.97 -1.57 6.63
CA ALA A 134 -6.88 -0.98 5.84
C ALA A 134 -5.74 -0.53 6.76
N VAL A 135 -6.09 0.21 7.83
CA VAL A 135 -5.11 0.68 8.83
C VAL A 135 -4.45 -0.50 9.54
N ALA A 136 -5.21 -1.50 9.99
CA ALA A 136 -4.64 -2.68 10.65
C ALA A 136 -3.68 -3.47 9.73
N GLY A 137 -3.99 -3.57 8.43
CA GLY A 137 -3.10 -4.19 7.45
C GLY A 137 -1.80 -3.40 7.29
N LEU A 138 -1.90 -2.07 7.21
CA LEU A 138 -0.74 -1.17 7.19
C LEU A 138 0.10 -1.29 8.46
N VAL A 139 -0.52 -1.32 9.64
CA VAL A 139 0.18 -1.48 10.92
C VAL A 139 0.94 -2.79 10.95
N LEU A 140 0.34 -3.90 10.52
CA LEU A 140 1.03 -5.18 10.48
C LEU A 140 2.18 -5.15 9.46
N ALA A 141 2.00 -4.55 8.28
CA ALA A 141 3.07 -4.36 7.30
C ALA A 141 4.22 -3.53 7.88
N GLY A 142 3.91 -2.39 8.51
CA GLY A 142 4.87 -1.50 9.16
C GLY A 142 5.61 -2.18 10.31
N THR A 143 4.93 -3.04 11.07
CA THR A 143 5.54 -3.83 12.14
C THR A 143 6.52 -4.85 11.59
N ILE A 144 6.14 -5.61 10.56
CA ILE A 144 7.02 -6.58 9.90
C ILE A 144 8.27 -5.87 9.36
N LEU A 145 8.06 -4.77 8.64
CA LEU A 145 9.14 -3.92 8.13
C LEU A 145 10.04 -3.39 9.24
N GLY A 146 9.44 -2.94 10.35
CA GLY A 146 10.17 -2.44 11.50
C GLY A 146 11.04 -3.51 12.16
N LEU A 147 10.51 -4.73 12.30
CA LEU A 147 11.28 -5.87 12.81
C LEU A 147 12.45 -6.23 11.88
N VAL A 148 12.24 -6.23 10.56
CA VAL A 148 13.32 -6.45 9.59
C VAL A 148 14.38 -5.35 9.68
N ALA A 149 13.97 -4.09 9.80
CA ALA A 149 14.88 -2.95 9.98
C ALA A 149 15.71 -3.05 11.27
N ILE A 150 15.09 -3.44 12.40
CA ILE A 150 15.79 -3.69 13.66
C ILE A 150 16.77 -4.85 13.51
N ALA A 151 16.37 -5.93 12.83
CA ALA A 151 17.26 -7.06 12.57
C ALA A 151 18.49 -6.65 11.73
N GLN A 152 18.34 -5.74 10.75
CA GLN A 152 19.48 -5.18 10.02
C GLN A 152 20.48 -4.47 10.95
N VAL A 153 19.97 -3.68 11.89
CA VAL A 153 20.79 -2.95 12.86
C VAL A 153 21.53 -3.91 13.79
N VAL A 154 20.82 -4.89 14.36
CA VAL A 154 21.41 -5.87 15.30
C VAL A 154 22.47 -6.74 14.61
N THR A 155 22.23 -7.11 13.35
CA THR A 155 23.17 -7.97 12.59
C THR A 155 24.28 -7.20 11.88
N GLY A 156 24.17 -5.86 11.79
CA GLY A 156 25.07 -5.02 10.98
C GLY A 156 24.88 -5.18 9.46
N ASN A 157 23.89 -5.96 9.01
CA ASN A 157 23.65 -6.23 7.59
C ASN A 157 22.74 -5.16 6.98
N PHE A 158 23.32 -4.00 6.69
CA PHE A 158 22.60 -2.92 6.02
C PHE A 158 22.57 -3.13 4.50
N MET A 159 21.42 -2.81 3.88
CA MET A 159 21.32 -2.73 2.43
C MET A 159 21.72 -1.36 1.88
N THR A 160 21.72 -0.32 2.70
CA THR A 160 22.14 1.01 2.28
C THR A 160 23.66 1.17 2.47
N VAL A 161 24.27 1.95 1.58
CA VAL A 161 25.71 2.25 1.62
C VAL A 161 26.10 3.04 2.88
N ASP A 162 25.18 3.87 3.38
CA ASP A 162 25.33 4.73 4.55
C ASP A 162 24.95 4.06 5.88
N GLN A 163 24.77 2.74 5.90
CA GLN A 163 24.50 1.93 7.11
C GLN A 163 23.24 2.36 7.88
N ARG A 164 22.17 2.66 7.15
CA ARG A 164 20.88 3.06 7.71
C ARG A 164 19.86 1.95 7.53
N ALA A 165 18.98 1.80 8.51
CA ALA A 165 17.94 0.79 8.45
C ALA A 165 16.94 1.13 7.33
N SER A 166 16.72 0.19 6.42
CA SER A 166 15.86 0.37 5.25
C SER A 166 14.87 -0.78 5.06
N ALA A 167 14.91 -1.79 5.94
CA ALA A 167 14.20 -3.05 5.75
C ALA A 167 14.50 -3.59 4.34
N TRP A 168 13.51 -3.91 3.51
CA TRP A 168 13.73 -4.32 2.11
C TRP A 168 13.70 -3.18 1.08
N PHE A 169 13.64 -1.92 1.51
CA PHE A 169 13.69 -0.77 0.59
C PHE A 169 15.13 -0.44 0.16
N THR A 170 15.26 0.20 -1.00
CA THR A 170 16.56 0.69 -1.51
C THR A 170 17.05 1.94 -0.79
N SER A 171 16.21 2.59 0.01
CA SER A 171 16.53 3.79 0.77
C SER A 171 15.83 3.81 2.12
N ALA A 172 16.55 4.21 3.16
CA ALA A 172 16.01 4.42 4.50
C ALA A 172 14.89 5.49 4.52
N ASN A 173 14.93 6.44 3.59
CA ASN A 173 13.89 7.47 3.46
C ASN A 173 12.54 6.86 3.02
N TYR A 174 12.54 5.81 2.19
CA TYR A 174 11.30 5.14 1.78
C TYR A 174 10.66 4.38 2.93
N LEU A 175 11.46 3.74 3.78
CA LEU A 175 10.95 3.13 5.01
C LEU A 175 10.31 4.18 5.93
N SER A 176 10.98 5.32 6.11
CA SER A 176 10.47 6.43 6.91
C SER A 176 9.14 6.98 6.38
N LEU A 177 9.04 7.26 5.07
CA LEU A 177 7.81 7.71 4.42
C LEU A 177 6.67 6.68 4.54
N PHE A 178 6.99 5.39 4.64
CA PHE A 178 6.01 4.34 4.88
C PHE A 178 5.56 4.31 6.35
N LEU A 179 6.46 4.34 7.32
CA LEU A 179 6.15 4.16 8.75
C LEU A 179 5.48 5.38 9.39
N VAL A 180 5.89 6.61 9.07
CA VAL A 180 5.39 7.84 9.70
C VAL A 180 3.86 7.98 9.63
N PRO A 181 3.20 7.91 8.46
CA PRO A 181 1.74 8.02 8.42
C PRO A 181 1.05 6.85 9.14
N ILE A 182 1.67 5.66 9.15
CA ILE A 182 1.12 4.48 9.82
C ILE A 182 1.10 4.68 11.34
N LEU A 183 2.20 5.18 11.93
CA LEU A 183 2.30 5.53 13.36
C LEU A 183 1.20 6.52 13.78
N VAL A 184 0.94 7.54 12.95
CA VAL A 184 -0.11 8.53 13.24
C VAL A 184 -1.51 7.90 13.15
N LEU A 185 -1.76 7.11 12.10
CA LEU A 185 -3.05 6.45 11.87
C LEU A 185 -3.34 5.38 12.92
N SER A 186 -2.35 4.59 13.32
CA SER A 186 -2.48 3.54 14.33
C SER A 186 -2.84 4.12 15.68
N TRP A 187 -2.14 5.16 16.12
CA TRP A 187 -2.43 5.83 17.38
C TRP A 187 -3.81 6.51 17.37
N GLY A 188 -4.17 7.18 16.28
CA GLY A 188 -5.44 7.89 16.17
C GLY A 188 -6.65 6.95 16.12
N LEU A 189 -6.58 5.88 15.33
CA LEU A 189 -7.76 5.09 14.95
C LEU A 189 -7.86 3.76 15.69
N LEU A 190 -6.73 3.04 15.86
CA LEU A 190 -6.76 1.74 16.53
C LEU A 190 -6.92 1.90 18.03
N LYS A 191 -6.34 2.95 18.63
CA LYS A 191 -6.51 3.27 20.06
C LYS A 191 -7.97 3.38 20.46
N GLN A 192 -8.81 3.97 19.62
CA GLN A 192 -10.25 4.14 19.87
C GLN A 192 -11.00 2.80 19.87
N ALA A 193 -10.47 1.78 19.18
CA ALA A 193 -11.06 0.46 19.08
C ALA A 193 -10.61 -0.50 20.20
N LEU A 194 -9.71 -0.08 21.09
CA LEU A 194 -9.20 -0.92 22.16
C LEU A 194 -10.19 -0.94 23.33
N SER A 195 -10.53 -2.13 23.81
CA SER A 195 -11.44 -2.32 24.94
C SER A 195 -10.74 -2.87 26.18
N THR A 196 -9.48 -3.30 26.05
CA THR A 196 -8.75 -3.96 27.13
C THR A 196 -7.32 -3.41 27.30
N PRO A 197 -6.76 -3.42 28.52
CA PRO A 197 -5.36 -3.03 28.74
C PRO A 197 -4.36 -3.86 27.93
N ARG A 198 -4.65 -5.15 27.71
CA ARG A 198 -3.80 -6.04 26.90
C ARG A 198 -3.68 -5.56 25.44
N GLN A 199 -4.79 -5.10 24.86
CA GLN A 199 -4.79 -4.55 23.49
C GLN A 199 -4.00 -3.23 23.43
N LEU A 200 -4.08 -2.40 24.46
CA LEU A 200 -3.26 -1.18 24.56
C LEU A 200 -1.78 -1.48 24.66
N ILE A 201 -1.39 -2.44 25.52
CA ILE A 201 0.01 -2.88 25.62
C ILE A 201 0.50 -3.41 24.27
N SER A 202 -0.32 -4.20 23.57
CA SER A 202 0.03 -4.74 22.26
C SER A 202 0.24 -3.63 21.23
N LEU A 203 -0.64 -2.62 21.20
CA LEU A 203 -0.48 -1.45 20.33
C LEU A 203 0.80 -0.69 20.69
N LEU A 204 1.07 -0.43 21.97
CA LEU A 204 2.29 0.27 22.41
C LEU A 204 3.57 -0.47 21.99
N ILE A 205 3.60 -1.81 22.09
CA ILE A 205 4.72 -2.61 21.62
C ILE A 205 4.92 -2.42 20.11
N ILE A 206 3.84 -2.44 19.33
CA ILE A 206 3.88 -2.22 17.88
C ILE A 206 4.40 -0.81 17.54
N GLU A 207 3.90 0.22 18.23
CA GLU A 207 4.38 1.60 18.07
C GLU A 207 5.88 1.69 18.37
N VAL A 208 6.33 1.08 19.46
CA VAL A 208 7.76 1.08 19.85
C VAL A 208 8.63 0.39 18.79
N ILE A 209 8.18 -0.72 18.21
CA ILE A 209 8.87 -1.38 17.10
C ILE A 209 9.03 -0.43 15.92
N MET A 210 7.92 0.19 15.47
CA MET A 210 7.93 1.09 14.33
C MET A 210 8.74 2.37 14.59
N LEU A 211 8.67 2.94 15.80
CA LEU A 211 9.47 4.10 16.22
C LEU A 211 10.96 3.77 16.30
N THR A 212 11.31 2.60 16.81
CA THR A 212 12.71 2.15 16.88
C THR A 212 13.28 1.97 15.48
N ALA A 213 12.52 1.32 14.58
CA ALA A 213 12.89 1.22 13.18
C ALA A 213 13.05 2.61 12.52
N LEU A 214 12.10 3.51 12.75
CA LEU A 214 12.14 4.89 12.25
C LEU A 214 13.38 5.66 12.74
N TYR A 215 13.77 5.49 14.00
CA TYR A 215 14.98 6.07 14.56
C TYR A 215 16.22 5.64 13.79
N PHE A 216 16.39 4.33 13.55
CA PHE A 216 17.53 3.82 12.79
C PHE A 216 17.49 4.12 11.29
N THR A 217 16.40 4.69 10.78
CA THR A 217 16.41 5.24 9.42
C THR A 217 17.22 6.53 9.31
N PHE A 218 17.45 7.28 10.41
CA PHE A 218 18.08 8.61 10.39
C PHE A 218 17.57 9.53 9.26
N SER A 219 16.28 9.41 8.91
CA SER A 219 15.69 10.06 7.74
C SER A 219 15.21 11.48 8.04
N TYR A 220 15.69 12.46 7.26
CA TYR A 220 15.14 13.82 7.28
C TYR A 220 13.64 13.85 6.95
N ALA A 221 13.13 12.89 6.18
CA ALA A 221 11.71 12.81 5.84
C ALA A 221 10.80 12.38 7.01
N GLY A 222 11.38 11.90 8.12
CA GLY A 222 10.62 11.52 9.32
C GLY A 222 10.95 12.34 10.57
N TRP A 223 12.13 12.98 10.60
CA TRP A 223 12.61 13.78 11.74
C TRP A 223 12.62 15.30 11.47
N GLY A 224 12.41 15.71 10.21
CA GLY A 224 12.46 17.10 9.76
C GLY A 224 11.15 17.85 9.89
#